data_AF-A0A7C6XRW0-F1
#
_entry.id   AF-A0A7C6XRW0-F1
#
_cell.length_a   1.000
_cell.length_b   1.000
_cell.length_c   1.000
_cell.angle_alpha   90.00
_cell.angle_beta   90.00
_cell.angle_gamma   90.00
#
_symmetry.space_group_name_H-M   'P 1'
#
loop_
_entity.id
_entity.type
_entity.pdbx_description
1 polymer ?
#
loop_
_entity_poly.entity_id
_entity_poly.type
_entity_poly.pdbx_seq_one_letter_code
_entity_poly.pdbx_strand_id
1 'polypeptide(L)'
;MYRSLLKMSDLNRDELYYLLDLASKLKNDRRLGIPHPLLAGKTLGMIFRKSSTRTRVSFETGMYQLGGYALFLSSADLQIGRGEPIEDTARVLGRYLDGIMIRTFAQE
;
A
#
# COMPACT_ATOMS: atom_id res chain seq x y z
N MET A 1 -1.37 6.26 16.22
CA MET A 1 -1.72 4.83 16.14
C MET A 1 -1.92 4.51 14.67
N TYR A 2 -1.22 3.51 14.13
CA TYR A 2 -1.36 3.10 12.74
C TYR A 2 -2.47 2.06 12.63
N ARG A 3 -3.29 2.13 11.58
CA ARG A 3 -4.32 1.12 11.30
C ARG A 3 -3.91 0.29 10.10
N SER A 4 -3.87 -1.02 10.29
CA SER A 4 -3.60 -1.99 9.22
C SER A 4 -4.92 -2.49 8.63
N LEU A 5 -4.91 -2.79 7.33
CA LEU A 5 -5.99 -3.51 6.63
C LEU A 5 -5.42 -4.85 6.17
N LEU A 6 -5.64 -5.92 6.94
CA LEU A 6 -5.09 -7.24 6.67
C LEU A 6 -6.15 -8.18 6.10
N LYS A 7 -7.40 -8.02 6.55
CA LYS A 7 -8.56 -8.79 6.09
C LYS A 7 -9.81 -7.92 6.08
N MET A 8 -10.79 -8.30 5.26
CA MET A 8 -12.07 -7.57 5.17
C MET A 8 -12.83 -7.53 6.51
N SER A 9 -12.64 -8.54 7.37
CA SER A 9 -13.25 -8.57 8.70
C SER A 9 -12.61 -7.62 9.72
N ASP A 10 -11.54 -6.91 9.36
CA ASP A 10 -10.99 -5.79 10.15
C ASP A 10 -11.80 -4.48 9.97
N LEU A 11 -12.76 -4.49 9.03
CA LEU A 11 -13.64 -3.38 8.73
C LEU A 11 -15.04 -3.67 9.27
N ASN A 12 -15.62 -2.69 9.96
CA ASN A 12 -17.05 -2.70 10.20
C ASN A 12 -17.82 -2.28 8.94
N ARG A 13 -19.16 -2.38 9.00
CA ARG A 13 -20.03 -2.06 7.87
C ARG A 13 -19.83 -0.63 7.36
N ASP A 14 -19.79 0.35 8.26
CA ASP A 14 -19.73 1.77 7.91
C ASP A 14 -18.37 2.12 7.29
N GLU A 15 -17.29 1.52 7.78
CA GLU A 15 -15.94 1.68 7.23
C GLU A 15 -15.83 1.08 5.83
N LEU A 16 -16.46 -0.07 5.60
CA LEU A 16 -16.52 -0.68 4.27
C LEU A 16 -17.25 0.25 3.28
N TYR A 17 -18.44 0.74 3.64
CA TYR A 17 -19.19 1.67 2.79
C TYR A 17 -18.41 2.96 2.54
N TYR A 18 -17.79 3.52 3.59
CA TYR A 18 -16.92 4.68 3.46
C TYR A 18 -15.79 4.47 2.44
N LEU A 19 -15.11 3.32 2.47
CA LEU A 19 -14.05 3.02 1.50
C LEU A 19 -14.58 2.92 0.06
N LEU A 20 -15.75 2.34 -0.14
CA LEU A 20 -16.39 2.21 -1.46
C LEU A 20 -16.83 3.57 -2.01
N ASP A 21 -17.40 4.42 -1.16
CA ASP A 21 -17.81 5.77 -1.52
C ASP A 21 -16.59 6.64 -1.85
N LEU A 22 -15.53 6.54 -1.03
CA LEU A 22 -14.27 7.23 -1.30
C LEU A 22 -13.66 6.78 -2.62
N ALA A 23 -13.61 5.48 -2.90
CA ALA A 23 -13.11 4.96 -4.17
C ALA A 23 -13.92 5.49 -5.37
N SER A 24 -15.24 5.55 -5.24
CA SER A 24 -16.14 6.08 -6.27
C SER A 24 -15.91 7.57 -6.51
N LYS A 25 -15.75 8.35 -5.43
CA LYS A 25 -15.43 9.78 -5.50
C LYS A 25 -14.09 10.02 -6.20
N LEU A 26 -13.01 9.38 -5.75
CA LEU A 26 -11.67 9.56 -6.34
C LEU A 26 -11.64 9.19 -7.84
N LYS A 27 -12.37 8.14 -8.22
CA LYS A 27 -12.54 7.77 -9.63
C LYS A 27 -13.23 8.88 -10.44
N ASN A 28 -14.26 9.51 -9.88
CA ASN A 28 -14.97 10.61 -10.53
C ASN A 28 -14.12 11.88 -10.60
N ASP A 29 -13.46 12.27 -9.52
CA ASP A 29 -12.59 13.45 -9.46
C ASP A 29 -11.46 13.34 -10.49
N ARG A 30 -10.85 12.15 -10.61
CA ARG A 30 -9.88 11.86 -11.68
C ARG A 30 -10.47 12.02 -13.08
N ARG A 31 -11.70 11.54 -13.31
CA ARG A 31 -12.38 11.67 -14.61
C ARG A 31 -12.67 13.12 -14.96
N LEU A 32 -12.99 13.95 -13.97
CA LEU A 32 -13.26 15.38 -14.13
C LEU A 32 -11.97 16.22 -14.18
N GLY A 33 -10.80 15.62 -14.02
CA GLY A 33 -9.51 16.33 -14.00
C GLY A 33 -9.32 17.19 -12.75
N ILE A 34 -10.06 16.93 -11.67
CA ILE A 34 -9.94 17.67 -10.40
C ILE A 34 -8.67 17.20 -9.69
N PRO A 35 -7.69 18.07 -9.41
CA PRO A 35 -6.50 17.69 -8.66
C PRO A 35 -6.83 17.30 -7.21
N HIS A 36 -6.34 16.14 -6.75
CA HIS A 36 -6.56 15.64 -5.40
C HIS A 36 -5.31 14.92 -4.86
N PRO A 37 -4.21 15.66 -4.58
CA PRO A 37 -2.94 15.08 -4.15
C PRO A 37 -2.94 14.71 -2.65
N LEU A 38 -3.86 13.82 -2.25
CA LEU A 38 -4.10 13.45 -0.85
C LEU A 38 -2.91 12.75 -0.18
N LEU A 39 -1.99 12.22 -0.98
CA LEU A 39 -0.78 11.51 -0.54
C LEU A 39 0.50 12.25 -0.99
N ALA A 40 0.41 13.58 -1.20
CA ALA A 40 1.56 14.40 -1.57
C ALA A 40 2.75 14.16 -0.62
N GLY A 41 3.90 13.78 -1.20
CA GLY A 41 5.14 13.54 -0.45
C GLY A 41 5.15 12.25 0.37
N LYS A 42 4.11 11.40 0.26
CA LYS A 42 4.02 10.12 0.97
C LYS A 42 4.66 8.98 0.20
N THR A 43 5.31 8.08 0.91
CA THR A 43 6.01 6.92 0.35
C THR A 43 5.37 5.61 0.77
N LEU A 44 5.11 4.73 -0.21
CA LEU A 44 4.58 3.38 0.02
C LEU A 44 5.63 2.35 -0.39
N GLY A 45 6.10 1.53 0.55
CA GLY A 45 6.88 0.34 0.22
C GLY A 45 5.99 -0.81 -0.21
N MET A 46 6.24 -1.40 -1.38
CA MET A 46 5.49 -2.53 -1.90
C MET A 46 6.35 -3.78 -1.95
N ILE A 47 6.16 -4.67 -0.97
CA ILE A 47 6.92 -5.91 -0.83
C ILE A 47 6.20 -7.04 -1.57
N PHE A 48 6.84 -7.63 -2.58
CA PHE A 48 6.28 -8.74 -3.34
C PHE A 48 7.12 -10.02 -3.17
N ARG A 49 6.54 -11.06 -2.55
CA ARG A 49 7.07 -12.43 -2.55
C ARG A 49 6.51 -13.31 -3.67
N LYS A 50 5.45 -12.84 -4.35
CA LYS A 50 4.83 -13.47 -5.52
C LYS A 50 4.52 -12.42 -6.57
N SER A 51 4.78 -12.72 -7.84
CA SER A 51 4.48 -11.82 -8.94
C SER A 51 2.98 -11.51 -9.03
N SER A 52 2.61 -10.24 -9.24
CA SER A 52 1.23 -9.82 -9.46
C SER A 52 1.14 -8.50 -10.21
N THR A 53 0.80 -8.56 -11.50
CA THR A 53 0.70 -7.37 -12.36
C THR A 53 -0.39 -6.41 -11.91
N ARG A 54 -1.61 -6.91 -11.68
CA ARG A 54 -2.75 -6.05 -11.31
C ARG A 54 -2.53 -5.33 -9.98
N THR A 55 -2.01 -6.05 -8.98
CA THR A 55 -1.72 -5.47 -7.67
C THR A 55 -0.64 -4.41 -7.78
N ARG A 56 0.49 -4.72 -8.43
CA ARG A 56 1.59 -3.76 -8.60
C ARG A 56 1.13 -2.50 -9.31
N VAL A 57 0.54 -2.64 -10.50
CA VAL A 57 0.13 -1.51 -11.34
C VAL A 57 -0.92 -0.65 -10.63
N SER A 58 -1.88 -1.25 -9.91
CA SER A 58 -2.90 -0.48 -9.19
C SER A 58 -2.33 0.34 -8.03
N PHE A 59 -1.42 -0.21 -7.23
CA PHE A 59 -0.79 0.54 -6.15
C PHE A 59 0.16 1.63 -6.66
N GLU A 60 1.02 1.32 -7.65
CA GLU A 60 1.91 2.32 -8.27
C GLU A 60 1.11 3.49 -8.87
N THR A 61 0.10 3.16 -9.68
CA THR A 61 -0.74 4.16 -10.34
C THR A 61 -1.55 4.97 -9.32
N GLY A 62 -2.13 4.31 -8.31
CA GLY A 62 -2.91 4.98 -7.28
C GLY A 62 -2.07 5.95 -6.44
N MET A 63 -0.87 5.53 -6.01
CA MET A 63 0.06 6.41 -5.28
C MET A 63 0.44 7.62 -6.12
N TYR A 64 0.84 7.41 -7.38
CA TYR A 64 1.21 8.50 -8.28
C TYR A 64 0.06 9.49 -8.50
N GLN A 65 -1.15 8.98 -8.76
CA GLN A 65 -2.35 9.81 -8.97
C GLN A 65 -2.70 10.65 -7.74
N LEU A 66 -2.41 10.16 -6.54
CA LEU A 66 -2.63 10.87 -5.28
C LEU A 66 -1.43 11.74 -4.85
N GLY A 67 -0.40 11.89 -5.69
CA GLY A 67 0.77 12.72 -5.44
C GLY A 67 1.86 12.06 -4.58
N GLY A 68 1.72 10.76 -4.29
CA GLY A 68 2.70 9.98 -3.55
C GLY A 68 3.63 9.17 -4.46
N TYR A 69 4.55 8.46 -3.82
CA TYR A 69 5.54 7.62 -4.50
C TYR A 69 5.48 6.18 -3.98
N ALA A 70 5.47 5.21 -4.90
CA ALA A 70 5.47 3.79 -4.56
C ALA A 70 6.84 3.18 -4.87
N LEU A 71 7.50 2.64 -3.85
CA LEU A 71 8.77 1.96 -3.94
C LEU A 71 8.53 0.44 -4.10
N PHE A 72 8.85 -0.10 -5.27
CA PHE A 72 8.77 -1.55 -5.49
C PHE A 72 9.96 -2.25 -4.84
N LEU A 73 9.67 -3.18 -3.93
CA LEU A 73 10.66 -3.96 -3.20
C LEU A 73 10.45 -5.44 -3.53
N SER A 74 11.28 -5.96 -4.43
CA SER A 74 11.28 -7.38 -4.76
C SER A 74 11.84 -8.19 -3.59
N SER A 75 11.21 -9.31 -3.24
CA SER A 75 11.78 -10.22 -2.24
C SER A 75 13.11 -10.84 -2.68
N ALA A 76 13.45 -10.79 -3.97
CA ALA A 76 14.77 -11.19 -4.44
C ALA A 76 15.87 -10.18 -4.04
N ASP A 77 15.50 -8.91 -3.92
CA ASP A 77 16.40 -7.80 -3.63
C ASP A 77 16.45 -7.46 -2.12
N LEU A 78 15.39 -7.80 -1.39
CA LEU A 78 15.32 -7.66 0.06
C LEU A 78 16.02 -8.83 0.76
N GLN A 79 16.80 -8.54 1.81
CA GLN A 79 17.38 -9.55 2.71
C GLN A 79 16.35 -10.24 3.63
N ILE A 80 15.05 -10.00 3.40
CA ILE A 80 13.95 -10.59 4.17
C ILE A 80 13.98 -12.11 3.97
N GLY A 81 14.47 -12.82 4.98
CA GLY A 81 14.65 -14.27 4.98
C GLY A 81 16.04 -14.79 4.59
N ARG A 82 17.04 -13.92 4.35
CA ARG A 82 18.44 -14.28 4.09
C ARG A 82 19.41 -13.96 5.24
N GLY A 83 18.89 -13.55 6.40
CA GLY A 83 19.71 -13.30 7.59
C GLY A 83 19.21 -12.19 8.50
N GLU A 84 18.30 -11.33 8.01
CA GLU A 84 17.68 -10.28 8.81
C GLU A 84 16.29 -10.71 9.32
N PRO A 85 16.00 -10.57 10.63
CA PRO A 85 14.67 -10.82 11.18
C PRO A 85 13.62 -9.90 10.56
N ILE A 86 12.41 -10.43 10.31
CA ILE A 86 11.28 -9.65 9.75
C ILE A 86 10.97 -8.43 10.61
N GLU A 87 11.07 -8.57 11.93
CA GLU A 87 10.83 -7.48 12.88
C GLU A 87 11.81 -6.31 12.70
N ASP A 88 13.08 -6.60 12.42
CA ASP A 88 14.11 -5.58 12.25
C ASP A 88 13.95 -4.89 10.90
N THR A 89 13.69 -5.66 9.84
CA THR A 89 13.35 -5.06 8.54
C THR A 89 12.09 -4.18 8.66
N ALA A 90 11.05 -4.62 9.37
CA ALA A 90 9.83 -3.83 9.57
C ALA A 90 10.11 -2.53 10.35
N ARG A 91 10.96 -2.56 11.39
CA ARG A 91 11.38 -1.36 12.14
C ARG A 91 12.15 -0.37 11.27
N VAL A 92 13.07 -0.86 10.45
CA VAL A 92 13.86 -0.02 9.53
C VAL A 92 12.94 0.62 8.50
N LEU A 93 12.11 -0.18 7.82
CA LEU A 93 11.18 0.31 6.81
C LEU A 93 10.18 1.32 7.39
N GLY A 94 9.66 1.08 8.60
CA GLY A 94 8.74 1.99 9.28
C GLY A 94 9.32 3.35 9.66
N ARG A 95 10.66 3.54 9.61
CA ARG A 95 11.29 4.85 9.82
C ARG A 95 11.42 5.67 8.55
N TYR A 96 11.35 5.03 7.38
CA TYR A 96 11.53 5.69 6.08
C TYR A 96 10.22 5.84 5.31
N LEU A 97 9.29 4.89 5.49
CA LEU A 97 8.07 4.79 4.70
C LEU A 97 6.86 5.28 5.48
N ASP A 98 5.90 5.90 4.78
CA ASP A 98 4.61 6.28 5.36
C ASP A 98 3.60 5.11 5.36
N GLY A 99 3.84 4.09 4.52
CA GLY A 99 3.00 2.89 4.46
C GLY A 99 3.73 1.69 3.84
N ILE A 100 3.24 0.50 4.18
CA ILE A 100 3.77 -0.77 3.65
C ILE A 100 2.60 -1.60 3.13
N MET A 101 2.73 -2.08 1.89
CA MET A 101 1.88 -3.11 1.31
C MET A 101 2.72 -4.37 1.12
N ILE A 102 2.19 -5.52 1.53
CA ILE A 102 2.86 -6.81 1.39
C ILE A 102 2.00 -7.80 0.62
N ARG A 103 2.61 -8.46 -0.37
CA ARG A 103 2.05 -9.62 -1.07
C ARG A 103 2.87 -10.86 -0.71
N THR A 104 2.37 -11.63 0.25
CA THR A 104 3.01 -12.84 0.81
C THR A 104 2.17 -14.11 0.54
N PHE A 105 2.66 -15.26 1.01
CA PHE A 105 2.05 -16.59 0.81
C PHE A 105 0.97 -16.92 1.83
N ALA A 106 1.21 -16.61 3.10
CA ALA A 106 0.33 -16.92 4.21
C ALA A 106 0.21 -15.71 5.15
N GLN A 107 -0.92 -15.63 5.83
CA GLN A 107 -1.11 -14.76 6.97
C GLN A 107 -0.73 -15.58 8.21
N GLU A 108 0.41 -15.25 8.82
CA GLU A 108 0.91 -15.84 10.07
C GLU A 108 0.64 -14.90 11.24
#